data_AF-A0A9E7R0H2-F1
#
_entry.id   AF-A0A9E7R0H2-F1
#
_cell.length_a   1.000
_cell.length_b   1.000
_cell.length_c   1.000
_cell.angle_alpha   90.00
_cell.angle_beta   90.00
_cell.angle_gamma   90.00
#
_symmetry.space_group_name_H-M   'P 1'
#
loop_
_entity.id
_entity.type
_entity.pdbx_description
1 polymer ?
#
loop_
_entity_poly.entity_id
_entity_poly.type
_entity_poly.pdbx_seq_one_letter_code
_entity_poly.pdbx_strand_id
1 'polypeptide(L)'
;MESSGDEGDDDHNVIQVGDREDVELMYRFYTDLRDEINQSIETQNKVVIGGGVLIGLAYGLQLSGVLDELVMKNPTLKLIIAALPTLIILTISLWIVEQSRMMRAGHYLAFIENKINSELDGVYLTWENWLQDSEKPIYHDAHYVGQVVGYVLFLYGLAVLGLLMYAYELLELTVGSVMSLSIPWFSIEFLYFMLNIVLLLYLSKYTYLIIFHDTDTDADFDSFRKWEQGYAKDKAFGVTYQHKMKTDEDSPDA
;
A
#
# COMPACT_ATOMS: atom_id res chain seq x y z
N MET A 1 -17.29 -68.68 -32.05
CA MET A 1 -16.66 -67.37 -32.35
C MET A 1 -17.51 -66.34 -31.63
N GLU A 2 -17.27 -66.21 -30.34
CA GLU A 2 -17.85 -65.17 -29.49
C GLU A 2 -16.83 -64.04 -29.48
N SER A 3 -17.21 -62.92 -30.09
CA SER A 3 -16.43 -61.69 -30.09
C SER A 3 -16.78 -60.95 -28.80
N SER A 4 -15.95 -61.13 -27.77
CA SER A 4 -15.99 -60.36 -26.54
C SER A 4 -15.68 -58.90 -26.86
N GLY A 5 -16.72 -58.07 -26.86
CA GLY A 5 -16.61 -56.61 -26.87
C GLY A 5 -16.05 -56.17 -25.52
N ASP A 6 -14.81 -55.73 -25.54
CA ASP A 6 -14.12 -55.07 -24.44
C ASP A 6 -14.59 -53.61 -24.45
N GLU A 7 -15.72 -53.34 -23.78
CA GLU A 7 -16.15 -51.99 -23.45
C GLU A 7 -15.18 -51.45 -22.40
N GLY A 8 -14.14 -50.78 -22.89
CA GLY A 8 -13.27 -49.94 -22.09
C GLY A 8 -14.09 -48.82 -21.46
N ASP A 9 -14.46 -49.04 -20.22
CA ASP A 9 -14.96 -48.06 -19.26
C ASP A 9 -13.82 -47.04 -19.04
N ASP A 10 -13.62 -46.14 -20.01
CA ASP A 10 -12.87 -44.91 -19.82
C ASP A 10 -13.74 -44.02 -18.93
N ASP A 11 -13.71 -44.38 -17.65
CA ASP A 11 -14.16 -43.61 -16.51
C ASP A 11 -13.29 -42.35 -16.49
N HIS A 12 -13.61 -41.42 -17.40
CA HIS A 12 -13.20 -40.05 -17.36
C HIS A 12 -13.72 -39.55 -16.02
N ASN A 13 -12.86 -39.69 -15.03
CA ASN A 13 -12.93 -39.03 -13.75
C ASN A 13 -12.84 -37.54 -14.09
N VAL A 14 -13.96 -36.98 -14.51
CA VAL A 14 -14.17 -35.54 -14.65
C VAL A 14 -13.98 -35.07 -13.23
N ILE A 15 -12.75 -34.65 -12.95
CA ILE A 15 -12.43 -33.89 -11.75
C ILE A 15 -13.44 -32.75 -11.79
N GLN A 16 -14.50 -32.82 -10.98
CA GLN A 16 -15.36 -31.68 -10.73
C GLN A 16 -14.44 -30.67 -10.07
N VAL A 17 -13.94 -29.77 -10.91
CA VAL A 17 -13.09 -28.66 -10.53
C VAL A 17 -13.91 -27.83 -9.55
N GLY A 18 -13.51 -27.88 -8.26
CA GLY A 18 -14.10 -27.19 -7.13
C GLY A 18 -15.35 -27.88 -6.57
N ASP A 19 -15.21 -28.56 -5.42
CA ASP A 19 -16.40 -28.86 -4.62
C ASP A 19 -17.06 -27.52 -4.23
N ARG A 20 -18.39 -27.44 -4.22
CA ARG A 20 -19.10 -26.17 -3.96
C ARG A 20 -18.69 -25.55 -2.62
N GLU A 21 -18.28 -26.38 -1.67
CA GLU A 21 -17.79 -25.97 -0.35
C GLU A 21 -16.46 -25.19 -0.44
N ASP A 22 -15.54 -25.57 -1.34
CA ASP A 22 -14.27 -24.87 -1.52
C ASP A 22 -14.46 -23.46 -2.09
N VAL A 23 -15.36 -23.33 -3.08
CA VAL A 23 -15.71 -22.03 -3.67
C VAL A 23 -16.40 -21.14 -2.65
N GLU A 24 -17.30 -21.68 -1.83
CA GLU A 24 -17.94 -20.93 -0.75
C GLU A 24 -16.90 -20.42 0.27
N LEU A 25 -15.95 -21.27 0.66
CA LEU A 25 -14.88 -20.87 1.57
C LEU A 25 -13.99 -19.78 0.96
N MET A 26 -13.60 -19.90 -0.31
CA MET A 26 -12.84 -18.87 -1.02
C MET A 26 -13.61 -17.55 -1.11
N TYR A 27 -14.92 -17.61 -1.34
CA TYR A 27 -15.78 -16.42 -1.36
C TYR A 27 -15.85 -15.72 0.00
N ARG A 28 -15.84 -16.48 1.11
CA ARG A 28 -15.75 -15.90 2.47
C ARG A 28 -14.40 -15.20 2.70
N PHE A 29 -13.29 -15.83 2.29
CA PHE A 29 -11.98 -15.17 2.37
C PHE A 29 -11.91 -13.91 1.50
N TYR A 30 -12.52 -13.94 0.31
CA TYR A 30 -12.67 -12.78 -0.55
C TYR A 30 -13.40 -11.63 0.17
N THR A 31 -14.52 -11.90 0.86
CA THR A 31 -15.24 -10.86 1.60
C THR A 31 -14.43 -10.32 2.78
N ASP A 32 -13.76 -11.20 3.54
CA ASP A 32 -12.96 -10.80 4.71
C ASP A 32 -11.79 -9.89 4.30
N LEU A 33 -11.11 -10.21 3.19
CA LEU A 33 -10.01 -9.40 2.66
C LEU A 33 -10.48 -8.04 2.16
N ARG A 34 -11.65 -7.97 1.52
CA ARG A 34 -12.24 -6.68 1.11
C ARG A 34 -12.56 -5.81 2.30
N ASP A 35 -13.12 -6.40 3.36
CA ASP A 35 -13.39 -5.69 4.60
C ASP A 35 -12.09 -5.20 5.26
N GLU A 36 -11.03 -6.02 5.25
CA GLU A 36 -9.69 -5.61 5.72
C GLU A 36 -9.14 -4.42 4.93
N ILE A 37 -9.26 -4.42 3.60
CA ILE A 37 -8.83 -3.30 2.76
C ILE A 37 -9.64 -2.04 3.07
N ASN A 38 -10.97 -2.15 3.13
CA ASN A 38 -11.84 -1.03 3.46
C ASN A 38 -11.52 -0.44 4.85
N GLN A 39 -11.30 -1.30 5.84
CA GLN A 39 -10.90 -0.89 7.18
C GLN A 39 -9.52 -0.19 7.18
N SER A 40 -8.60 -0.66 6.33
CA SER A 40 -7.29 -0.03 6.14
C SER A 40 -7.43 1.37 5.55
N ILE A 41 -8.25 1.55 4.52
CA ILE A 41 -8.54 2.86 3.91
C ILE A 41 -9.17 3.81 4.94
N GLU A 42 -10.16 3.33 5.71
CA GLU A 42 -10.81 4.13 6.75
C GLU A 42 -9.80 4.56 7.83
N THR A 43 -8.92 3.64 8.25
CA THR A 43 -7.90 3.91 9.26
C THR A 43 -6.83 4.88 8.74
N GLN A 44 -6.39 4.75 7.50
CA GLN A 44 -5.50 5.73 6.85
C GLN A 44 -6.10 7.14 6.87
N ASN A 45 -7.37 7.27 6.50
CA ASN A 45 -8.07 8.56 6.53
C ASN A 45 -8.13 9.14 7.94
N LYS A 46 -8.43 8.31 8.96
CA LYS A 46 -8.42 8.74 10.37
C LYS A 46 -7.03 9.20 10.82
N VAL A 47 -5.96 8.48 10.43
CA VAL A 47 -4.57 8.85 10.74
C VAL A 47 -4.21 10.18 10.09
N VAL A 48 -4.53 10.38 8.81
CA VAL A 48 -4.19 11.61 8.08
C VAL A 48 -4.99 12.79 8.59
N ILE A 49 -6.31 12.64 8.80
CA ILE A 49 -7.16 13.73 9.31
C ILE A 49 -6.78 14.06 10.76
N GLY A 50 -6.68 13.05 11.63
CA GLY A 50 -6.35 13.24 13.04
C GLY A 50 -4.94 13.83 13.22
N GLY A 51 -3.95 13.25 12.55
CA GLY A 51 -2.58 13.78 12.54
C GLY A 51 -2.53 15.18 11.93
N GLY A 52 -3.20 15.40 10.79
CA GLY A 52 -3.24 16.67 10.09
C GLY A 52 -3.85 17.80 10.92
N VAL A 53 -4.91 17.54 11.70
CA VAL A 53 -5.49 18.53 12.63
C VAL A 53 -4.48 18.90 13.71
N LEU A 54 -3.82 17.93 14.34
CA LEU A 54 -2.82 18.19 15.39
C LEU A 54 -1.61 18.97 14.84
N ILE A 55 -1.09 18.54 13.70
CA ILE A 55 0.04 19.19 13.02
C ILE A 55 -0.35 20.61 12.59
N GLY A 56 -1.55 20.78 12.02
CA GLY A 56 -2.07 22.07 11.60
C GLY A 56 -2.26 23.05 12.75
N LEU A 57 -2.77 22.59 13.89
CA LEU A 57 -2.88 23.39 15.11
C LEU A 57 -1.50 23.81 15.63
N ALA A 58 -0.54 22.88 15.65
CA ALA A 58 0.82 23.18 16.11
C ALA A 58 1.52 24.20 15.20
N TYR A 59 1.44 24.03 13.87
CA TYR A 59 1.93 25.04 12.93
C TYR A 59 1.19 26.37 13.04
N GLY A 60 -0.13 26.35 13.22
CA GLY A 60 -0.92 27.56 13.42
C GLY A 60 -0.49 28.34 14.66
N LEU A 61 -0.24 27.65 15.77
CA LEU A 61 0.28 28.27 17.00
C LEU A 61 1.69 28.84 16.80
N GLN A 62 2.58 28.11 16.12
CA GLN A 62 3.94 28.56 15.84
C GLN A 62 3.95 29.79 14.92
N LEU A 63 3.26 29.70 13.77
CA LEU A 63 3.30 30.75 12.74
C LEU A 63 2.51 32.01 13.12
N SER A 64 1.55 31.91 14.05
CA SER A 64 0.82 33.08 14.56
C SER A 64 1.62 33.89 15.58
N GLY A 65 2.76 33.41 16.06
CA GLY A 65 3.54 34.02 17.15
C GLY A 65 2.92 33.80 18.55
N VAL A 66 1.75 33.17 18.64
CA VAL A 66 1.12 32.82 19.93
C VAL A 66 2.02 31.89 20.73
N LEU A 67 2.68 30.94 20.05
CA LEU A 67 3.58 30.02 20.72
C LEU A 67 4.79 30.74 21.32
N ASP A 68 5.32 31.79 20.67
CA ASP A 68 6.44 32.58 21.20
C ASP A 68 6.04 33.30 22.50
N GLU A 69 4.86 33.94 22.53
CA GLU A 69 4.34 34.59 23.73
C GLU A 69 4.13 33.60 24.89
N LEU A 70 3.65 32.39 24.57
CA LEU A 70 3.45 31.34 25.56
C LEU A 70 4.78 30.77 26.06
N VAL A 71 5.77 30.62 25.17
CA VAL A 71 7.13 30.17 25.50
C VAL A 71 7.84 31.17 26.41
N MET A 72 7.65 32.49 26.21
CA MET A 72 8.18 33.51 27.13
C MET A 72 7.67 33.33 28.56
N LYS A 73 6.42 32.87 28.73
CA LYS A 73 5.82 32.61 30.04
C LYS A 73 6.18 31.23 30.58
N ASN A 74 6.34 30.24 29.69
CA ASN A 74 6.69 28.88 30.04
C ASN A 74 7.64 28.27 28.99
N PRO A 75 8.96 28.27 29.25
CA PRO A 75 9.96 27.75 28.32
C PRO A 75 9.79 26.27 27.94
N THR A 76 9.10 25.47 28.77
CA THR A 76 8.86 24.05 28.45
C THR A 76 7.97 23.85 27.21
N LEU A 77 7.21 24.87 26.81
CA LEU A 77 6.39 24.81 25.59
C LEU A 77 7.24 24.77 24.31
N LYS A 78 8.55 25.11 24.36
CA LYS A 78 9.46 24.86 23.24
C LYS A 78 9.56 23.38 22.85
N LEU A 79 9.24 22.48 23.78
CA LEU A 79 9.17 21.04 23.48
C LEU A 79 8.10 20.71 22.45
N ILE A 80 7.06 21.54 22.28
CA ILE A 80 6.05 21.36 21.24
C ILE A 80 6.68 21.52 19.84
N ILE A 81 7.54 22.52 19.67
CA ILE A 81 8.26 22.77 18.40
C ILE A 81 9.18 21.58 18.10
N ALA A 82 9.95 21.15 19.10
CA ALA A 82 10.83 19.99 18.95
C ALA A 82 10.04 18.71 18.65
N ALA A 83 8.87 18.51 19.25
CA ALA A 83 8.05 17.32 19.02
C ALA A 83 7.41 17.27 17.62
N LEU A 84 7.29 18.40 16.93
CA LEU A 84 6.53 18.50 15.68
C LEU A 84 7.07 17.58 14.56
N PRO A 85 8.38 17.54 14.24
CA PRO A 85 8.92 16.57 13.27
C PRO A 85 8.62 15.12 13.66
N THR A 86 8.72 14.77 14.95
CA THR A 86 8.45 13.40 15.41
C THR A 86 6.96 13.04 15.28
N LEU A 87 6.04 13.96 15.57
CA LEU A 87 4.61 13.72 15.39
C LEU A 87 4.25 13.50 13.92
N ILE A 88 4.89 14.24 13.00
CA ILE A 88 4.69 14.06 11.56
C ILE A 88 5.26 12.71 11.11
N ILE A 89 6.48 12.37 11.54
CA ILE A 89 7.12 11.07 11.28
C ILE A 89 6.24 9.91 11.80
N LEU A 90 5.67 10.05 13.00
CA LEU A 90 4.75 9.06 13.57
C LEU A 90 3.50 8.92 12.69
N THR A 91 2.90 10.03 12.27
CA THR A 91 1.74 10.04 11.36
C THR A 91 2.05 9.35 10.05
N ILE A 92 3.21 9.64 9.44
CA ILE A 92 3.71 8.98 8.23
C ILE A 92 3.87 7.47 8.48
N SER A 93 4.48 7.08 9.60
CA SER A 93 4.73 5.66 9.91
C SER A 93 3.44 4.86 10.05
N LEU A 94 2.44 5.40 10.76
CA LEU A 94 1.12 4.78 10.89
C LEU A 94 0.43 4.66 9.54
N TRP A 95 0.50 5.70 8.72
CA TRP A 95 -0.04 5.66 7.37
C TRP A 95 0.64 4.59 6.51
N ILE A 96 1.97 4.48 6.54
CA ILE A 96 2.74 3.46 5.81
C ILE A 96 2.35 2.04 6.23
N VAL A 97 2.17 1.78 7.53
CA VAL A 97 1.74 0.47 8.03
C VAL A 97 0.39 0.06 7.44
N GLU A 98 -0.56 0.99 7.43
CA GLU A 98 -1.89 0.73 6.86
C GLU A 98 -1.85 0.61 5.33
N GLN A 99 -0.99 1.35 4.63
CA GLN A 99 -0.74 1.14 3.20
C GLN A 99 -0.19 -0.27 2.94
N SER A 100 0.75 -0.71 3.76
CA SER A 100 1.36 -2.04 3.62
C SER A 100 0.36 -3.16 3.87
N ARG A 101 -0.54 -2.99 4.87
CA ARG A 101 -1.64 -3.94 5.13
C ARG A 101 -2.58 -4.04 3.95
N MET A 102 -3.02 -2.88 3.44
CA MET A 102 -3.88 -2.78 2.26
C MET A 102 -3.27 -3.48 1.04
N MET A 103 -1.98 -3.23 0.75
CA MET A 103 -1.31 -3.83 -0.40
C MET A 103 -1.20 -5.35 -0.30
N ARG A 104 -0.86 -5.88 0.88
CA ARG A 104 -0.79 -7.34 1.07
C ARG A 104 -2.17 -8.00 0.93
N ALA A 105 -3.20 -7.39 1.49
CA ALA A 105 -4.57 -7.88 1.35
C ALA A 105 -5.02 -7.83 -0.11
N GLY A 106 -4.73 -6.74 -0.84
CA GLY A 106 -5.03 -6.60 -2.27
C GLY A 106 -4.34 -7.65 -3.14
N HIS A 107 -3.05 -7.93 -2.89
CA HIS A 107 -2.34 -9.00 -3.60
C HIS A 107 -2.98 -10.38 -3.37
N TYR A 108 -3.32 -10.71 -2.12
CA TYR A 108 -3.95 -11.99 -1.82
C TYR A 108 -5.39 -12.09 -2.35
N LEU A 109 -6.09 -10.96 -2.38
CA LEU A 109 -7.43 -10.86 -2.94
C LEU A 109 -7.43 -11.13 -4.44
N ALA A 110 -6.51 -10.53 -5.20
CA ALA A 110 -6.36 -10.77 -6.64
C ALA A 110 -6.12 -12.27 -6.94
N PHE A 111 -5.28 -12.94 -6.13
CA PHE A 111 -5.08 -14.38 -6.22
C PHE A 111 -6.38 -15.17 -6.02
N ILE A 112 -7.17 -14.84 -4.99
CA ILE A 112 -8.46 -15.50 -4.73
C ILE A 112 -9.47 -15.23 -5.84
N GLU A 113 -9.55 -13.99 -6.36
CA GLU A 113 -10.42 -13.65 -7.49
C GLU A 113 -10.10 -14.51 -8.71
N ASN A 114 -8.81 -14.62 -9.07
CA ASN A 114 -8.36 -15.45 -10.18
C ASN A 114 -8.72 -16.91 -9.98
N LYS A 115 -8.55 -17.44 -8.76
CA LYS A 115 -8.90 -18.82 -8.44
C LYS A 115 -10.41 -19.05 -8.55
N ILE A 116 -11.26 -18.23 -7.92
CA ILE A 116 -12.72 -18.37 -7.99
C ILE A 116 -13.21 -18.29 -9.44
N ASN A 117 -12.74 -17.32 -10.21
CA ASN A 117 -13.10 -17.17 -11.62
C ASN A 117 -12.72 -18.41 -12.44
N SER A 118 -11.57 -19.02 -12.15
CA SER A 118 -11.09 -20.23 -12.84
C SER A 118 -11.86 -21.50 -12.48
N GLU A 119 -12.46 -21.56 -11.29
CA GLU A 119 -13.28 -22.68 -10.81
C GLU A 119 -14.72 -22.56 -11.31
N LEU A 120 -15.22 -21.33 -11.48
CA LEU A 120 -16.56 -21.06 -11.99
C LEU A 120 -16.64 -20.89 -13.52
N ASP A 121 -15.52 -21.04 -14.22
CA ASP A 121 -15.37 -20.89 -15.68
C ASP A 121 -15.96 -19.55 -16.21
N GLY A 122 -15.58 -18.44 -15.58
CA GLY A 122 -16.05 -17.12 -15.98
C GLY A 122 -15.43 -15.96 -15.19
N VAL A 123 -15.72 -14.73 -15.61
CA VAL A 123 -15.22 -13.50 -14.95
C VAL A 123 -16.31 -12.95 -14.04
N TYR A 124 -16.35 -13.41 -12.79
CA TYR A 124 -17.38 -13.03 -11.81
C TYR A 124 -16.89 -11.98 -10.82
N LEU A 125 -15.61 -12.04 -10.43
CA LEU A 125 -14.97 -11.13 -9.47
C LEU A 125 -13.81 -10.40 -10.14
N THR A 126 -13.78 -9.08 -10.03
CA THR A 126 -12.81 -8.23 -10.73
C THR A 126 -12.31 -7.05 -9.91
N TRP A 127 -12.59 -6.99 -8.61
CA TRP A 127 -12.41 -5.80 -7.77
C TRP A 127 -10.94 -5.38 -7.58
N GLU A 128 -9.97 -6.30 -7.55
CA GLU A 128 -8.54 -5.96 -7.66
C GLU A 128 -8.03 -6.17 -9.09
N ASN A 129 -8.54 -7.18 -9.80
CA ASN A 129 -8.07 -7.50 -11.15
C ASN A 129 -8.25 -6.36 -12.17
N TRP A 130 -9.25 -5.48 -12.01
CA TRP A 130 -9.41 -4.31 -12.89
C TRP A 130 -8.28 -3.28 -12.75
N LEU A 131 -7.58 -3.24 -11.61
CA LEU A 131 -6.42 -2.37 -11.38
C LEU A 131 -5.14 -2.92 -12.02
N GLN A 132 -5.09 -4.24 -12.25
CA GLN A 132 -3.94 -4.93 -12.82
C GLN A 132 -4.02 -5.08 -14.34
N ASP A 133 -5.19 -4.82 -14.94
CA ASP A 133 -5.38 -4.96 -16.37
C ASP A 133 -4.59 -3.89 -17.16
N SER A 134 -4.07 -4.30 -18.32
CA SER A 134 -3.11 -3.52 -19.10
C SER A 134 -3.71 -2.25 -19.74
N GLU A 135 -5.04 -2.19 -19.85
CA GLU A 135 -5.80 -1.02 -20.26
C GLU A 135 -6.15 -0.15 -19.06
N LYS A 136 -5.13 0.47 -18.44
CA LYS A 136 -5.32 1.36 -17.29
C LYS A 136 -6.31 2.48 -17.64
N PRO A 137 -7.49 2.54 -16.99
CA PRO A 137 -8.41 3.65 -17.18
C PRO A 137 -7.75 4.95 -16.71
N ILE A 138 -8.11 6.11 -17.29
CA ILE A 138 -7.61 7.44 -16.89
C ILE A 138 -7.75 7.68 -15.37
N TYR A 139 -8.74 7.05 -14.74
CA TYR A 139 -8.99 7.11 -13.29
C TYR A 139 -7.87 6.48 -12.45
N HIS A 140 -7.14 5.48 -12.97
CA HIS A 140 -5.99 4.87 -12.30
C HIS A 140 -4.87 5.91 -12.12
N ASP A 141 -4.56 6.67 -13.17
CA ASP A 141 -3.52 7.70 -13.13
C ASP A 141 -3.92 8.86 -12.22
N ALA A 142 -5.18 9.28 -12.26
CA ALA A 142 -5.70 10.31 -11.35
C ALA A 142 -5.63 9.86 -9.89
N HIS A 143 -5.96 8.60 -9.59
CA HIS A 143 -5.85 8.05 -8.24
C HIS A 143 -4.39 7.97 -7.78
N TYR A 144 -3.49 7.46 -8.63
CA TYR A 144 -2.06 7.39 -8.36
C TYR A 144 -1.45 8.78 -8.11
N VAL A 145 -1.72 9.74 -8.99
CA VAL A 145 -1.29 11.14 -8.82
C VAL A 145 -1.88 11.73 -7.55
N GLY A 146 -3.16 11.46 -7.26
CA GLY A 146 -3.81 11.87 -6.03
C GLY A 146 -3.15 11.30 -4.78
N GLN A 147 -2.70 10.06 -4.79
CA GLN A 147 -1.98 9.45 -3.67
C GLN A 147 -0.56 10.04 -3.50
N VAL A 148 0.19 10.15 -4.60
CA VAL A 148 1.57 10.67 -4.59
C VAL A 148 1.58 12.17 -4.22
N VAL A 149 0.76 12.97 -4.88
CA VAL A 149 0.70 14.42 -4.62
C VAL A 149 -0.06 14.71 -3.33
N GLY A 150 -1.16 14.01 -3.06
CA GLY A 150 -2.04 14.30 -1.93
C GLY A 150 -1.49 13.82 -0.59
N TYR A 151 -0.90 12.63 -0.51
CA TYR A 151 -0.41 12.08 0.78
C TYR A 151 1.10 12.20 0.93
N VAL A 152 1.88 11.82 -0.08
CA VAL A 152 3.35 11.84 0.03
C VAL A 152 3.85 13.27 0.08
N LEU A 153 3.50 14.10 -0.89
CA LEU A 153 3.98 15.48 -0.91
C LEU A 153 3.44 16.31 0.27
N PHE A 154 2.20 16.06 0.70
CA PHE A 154 1.64 16.72 1.89
C PHE A 154 2.38 16.33 3.16
N LEU A 155 2.46 15.03 3.49
CA LEU A 155 3.06 14.60 4.75
C LEU A 155 4.57 14.83 4.80
N TYR A 156 5.29 14.51 3.72
CA TYR A 156 6.74 14.76 3.66
C TYR A 156 7.06 16.24 3.55
N GLY A 157 6.25 17.03 2.83
CA GLY A 157 6.39 18.48 2.79
C GLY A 157 6.25 19.10 4.18
N LEU A 158 5.26 18.66 4.95
CA LEU A 158 5.11 19.07 6.35
C LEU A 158 6.27 18.59 7.22
N ALA A 159 6.78 17.38 7.03
CA ALA A 159 7.93 16.88 7.81
C ALA A 159 9.20 17.70 7.54
N VAL A 160 9.48 18.00 6.27
CA VAL A 160 10.60 18.84 5.85
C VAL A 160 10.45 20.26 6.40
N LEU A 161 9.25 20.85 6.31
CA LEU A 161 8.98 22.16 6.91
C LEU A 161 9.26 22.15 8.41
N GLY A 162 8.85 21.10 9.12
CA GLY A 162 9.03 20.99 10.57
C GLY A 162 10.51 20.87 10.94
N LEU A 163 11.26 20.08 10.17
CA LEU A 163 12.72 20.00 10.31
C LEU A 163 13.38 21.33 10.03
N LEU A 164 12.96 22.08 9.01
CA LEU A 164 13.51 23.40 8.70
C LEU A 164 13.24 24.41 9.81
N MET A 165 12.03 24.41 10.36
CA MET A 165 11.68 25.27 11.50
C MET A 165 12.50 24.92 12.74
N TYR A 166 12.65 23.62 13.04
CA TYR A 166 13.47 23.20 14.16
C TYR A 166 14.96 23.49 13.95
N ALA A 167 15.46 23.37 12.71
CA ALA A 167 16.83 23.74 12.36
C ALA A 167 17.08 25.25 12.53
N TYR A 168 16.09 26.10 12.19
CA TYR A 168 16.17 27.54 12.40
C TYR A 168 16.30 27.88 13.89
N GLU A 169 15.49 27.26 14.75
CA GLU A 169 15.58 27.42 16.21
C GLU A 169 16.93 26.95 16.76
N LEU A 170 17.43 25.79 16.29
CA LEU A 170 18.76 25.30 16.66
C LEU A 170 19.88 26.26 16.23
N LEU A 171 19.75 26.88 15.06
CA LEU A 171 20.71 27.86 14.57
C LEU A 171 20.70 29.12 15.42
N GLU A 172 19.52 29.63 15.80
CA GLU A 172 19.40 30.78 16.70
C GLU A 172 20.06 30.51 18.06
N LEU A 173 19.80 29.33 18.63
CA LEU A 173 20.47 28.87 19.86
C LEU A 173 21.99 28.78 19.69
N THR A 174 22.45 28.24 18.56
CA THR A 174 23.87 28.07 18.25
C THR A 174 24.58 29.40 18.04
N VAL A 175 23.97 30.36 17.33
CA VAL A 175 24.55 31.71 17.16
C VAL A 175 24.68 32.41 18.52
N GLY A 176 23.66 32.29 19.37
CA GLY A 176 23.72 32.77 20.77
C GLY A 176 24.82 32.08 21.59
N SER A 177 25.06 30.79 21.36
CA SER A 177 26.06 30.01 22.09
C SER A 177 27.49 30.16 21.57
N VAL A 178 27.68 30.38 20.26
CA VAL A 178 28.98 30.73 19.64
C VAL A 178 29.48 32.06 20.17
N MET A 179 28.60 33.05 20.33
CA MET A 179 28.92 34.32 21.00
C MET A 179 29.36 34.11 22.47
N SER A 180 28.98 32.99 23.09
CA SER A 180 29.43 32.59 24.43
C SER A 180 30.53 31.50 24.44
N LEU A 181 31.16 31.19 23.29
CA LEU A 181 32.25 30.21 23.12
C LEU A 181 31.91 28.77 23.57
N SER A 182 30.62 28.43 23.62
CA SER A 182 30.12 27.09 23.92
C SER A 182 29.39 26.56 22.70
N ILE A 183 30.02 25.70 21.90
CA ILE A 183 29.35 25.06 20.76
C ILE A 183 29.06 23.59 21.10
N PRO A 184 27.83 23.25 21.49
CA PRO A 184 27.48 21.88 21.81
C PRO A 184 27.03 21.14 20.54
N TRP A 185 27.97 20.79 19.65
CA TRP A 185 27.67 19.93 18.49
C TRP A 185 27.12 18.54 18.89
N PHE A 186 27.21 18.18 20.16
CA PHE A 186 26.65 16.98 20.77
C PHE A 186 25.52 17.29 21.77
N SER A 187 24.84 18.44 21.61
CA SER A 187 23.66 18.72 22.42
C SER A 187 22.59 17.65 22.16
N ILE A 188 21.76 17.40 23.17
CA ILE A 188 20.65 16.44 23.06
C ILE A 188 19.68 16.86 21.95
N GLU A 189 19.48 18.17 21.78
CA GLU A 189 18.63 18.77 20.76
C GLU A 189 19.17 18.53 19.34
N PHE A 190 20.48 18.68 19.13
CA PHE A 190 21.11 18.36 17.84
C PHE A 190 21.03 16.87 17.51
N LEU A 191 21.31 16.00 18.49
CA LEU A 191 21.18 14.54 18.30
C LEU A 191 19.75 14.14 17.96
N TYR A 192 18.76 14.77 18.61
CA TYR A 192 17.36 14.55 18.33
C TYR A 192 16.94 15.05 16.94
N PHE A 193 17.46 16.20 16.50
CA PHE A 193 17.28 16.67 15.12
C PHE A 193 17.84 15.67 14.09
N MET A 194 19.06 15.19 14.30
CA MET A 194 19.69 14.18 13.43
C MET A 194 18.91 12.87 13.42
N LEU A 195 18.38 12.43 14.57
CA LEU A 195 17.50 11.27 14.66
C LEU A 195 16.25 11.43 13.78
N ASN A 196 15.58 12.59 13.85
CA ASN A 196 14.40 12.84 13.02
C ASN A 196 14.73 12.85 11.52
N ILE A 197 15.89 13.38 11.11
CA ILE A 197 16.36 13.29 9.72
C ILE A 197 16.54 11.83 9.30
N VAL A 198 17.25 11.03 10.10
CA VAL A 198 17.50 9.62 9.78
C VAL A 198 16.19 8.83 9.69
N LEU A 199 15.26 9.06 10.61
CA LEU A 199 13.93 8.44 10.58
C LEU A 199 13.13 8.86 9.35
N LEU A 200 13.16 10.14 8.97
CA LEU A 200 12.46 10.61 7.78
C LEU A 200 13.04 10.01 6.50
N LEU A 201 14.36 9.94 6.38
CA LEU A 201 15.03 9.29 5.23
C LEU A 201 14.72 7.79 5.18
N TYR A 202 14.73 7.11 6.33
CA TYR A 202 14.35 5.72 6.44
C TYR A 202 12.90 5.53 5.96
N LEU A 203 11.94 6.28 6.48
CA LEU A 203 10.54 6.20 6.04
C LEU A 203 10.38 6.55 4.56
N SER A 204 11.11 7.54 4.04
CA SER A 204 11.08 7.91 2.61
C SER A 204 11.42 6.72 1.72
N LYS A 205 12.46 5.96 2.11
CA LYS A 205 12.86 4.74 1.41
C LYS A 205 11.73 3.70 1.41
N TYR A 206 11.10 3.43 2.57
CA TYR A 206 10.01 2.45 2.64
C TYR A 206 8.75 2.91 1.92
N THR A 207 8.39 4.19 2.00
CA THR A 207 7.30 4.76 1.21
C THR A 207 7.55 4.57 -0.28
N TYR A 208 8.76 4.83 -0.75
CA TYR A 208 9.12 4.58 -2.14
C TYR A 208 8.93 3.11 -2.53
N LEU A 209 9.50 2.18 -1.75
CA LEU A 209 9.38 0.74 -2.03
C LEU A 209 7.92 0.27 -2.08
N ILE A 210 7.09 0.73 -1.15
CA ILE A 210 5.68 0.33 -1.05
C ILE A 210 4.84 0.93 -2.18
N ILE A 211 5.01 2.22 -2.50
CA ILE A 211 4.20 2.88 -3.52
C ILE A 211 4.59 2.42 -4.93
N PHE A 212 5.90 2.33 -5.19
CA PHE A 212 6.39 1.98 -6.52
C PHE A 212 6.44 0.48 -6.79
N HIS A 213 6.11 -0.35 -5.79
CA HIS A 213 6.14 -1.81 -5.91
C HIS A 213 7.49 -2.31 -6.45
N ASP A 214 8.57 -1.63 -6.06
CA ASP A 214 9.92 -1.94 -6.51
C ASP A 214 10.43 -3.14 -5.70
N THR A 215 9.85 -4.31 -6.00
CA THR A 215 10.16 -5.61 -5.38
C THR A 215 11.17 -6.38 -6.24
N ASP A 216 12.17 -5.70 -6.81
CA ASP A 216 13.27 -6.36 -7.53
C ASP A 216 14.10 -7.30 -6.64
N THR A 217 13.82 -7.35 -5.33
CA THR A 217 14.58 -8.14 -4.35
C THR A 217 13.92 -9.42 -3.85
N ASP A 218 12.64 -9.69 -4.14
CA ASP A 218 11.99 -10.91 -3.64
C ASP A 218 11.93 -11.98 -4.73
N ALA A 219 12.99 -12.79 -4.81
CA ALA A 219 13.07 -13.99 -5.65
C ALA A 219 11.85 -14.93 -5.46
N ASP A 220 11.19 -14.86 -4.30
CA ASP A 220 9.98 -15.62 -3.99
C ASP A 220 8.75 -15.08 -4.75
N PHE A 221 8.65 -13.75 -4.88
CA PHE A 221 7.57 -13.09 -5.62
C PHE A 221 7.69 -13.32 -7.13
N ASP A 222 8.92 -13.36 -7.63
CA ASP A 222 9.21 -13.66 -9.02
C ASP A 222 8.86 -15.12 -9.36
N SER A 223 9.02 -16.03 -8.38
CA SER A 223 8.58 -17.43 -8.51
C SER A 223 7.06 -17.56 -8.49
N PHE A 224 6.38 -16.82 -7.60
CA PHE A 224 4.92 -16.76 -7.55
C PHE A 224 4.34 -16.16 -8.83
N ARG A 225 4.89 -15.05 -9.33
CA ARG A 225 4.44 -14.42 -10.58
C ARG A 225 4.64 -15.34 -11.79
N LYS A 226 5.74 -16.10 -11.83
CA LYS A 226 5.95 -17.14 -12.87
C LYS A 226 4.95 -18.28 -12.74
N TRP A 227 4.63 -18.71 -11.52
CA TRP A 227 3.59 -19.69 -11.27
C TRP A 227 2.21 -19.16 -11.71
N GLU A 228 1.86 -17.92 -11.37
CA GLU A 228 0.61 -17.27 -11.74
C GLU A 228 0.50 -17.12 -13.26
N GLN A 229 1.56 -16.66 -13.93
CA GLN A 229 1.61 -16.60 -15.39
C GLN A 229 1.50 -17.98 -16.04
N GLY A 230 2.12 -19.01 -15.45
CA GLY A 230 1.99 -20.40 -15.88
C GLY A 230 0.56 -20.90 -15.74
N TYR A 231 -0.03 -20.72 -14.57
CA TYR A 231 -1.41 -21.11 -14.27
C TYR A 231 -2.42 -20.38 -15.16
N ALA A 232 -2.29 -19.06 -15.30
CA ALA A 232 -3.12 -18.25 -16.18
C ALA A 232 -2.94 -18.66 -17.64
N LYS A 233 -1.74 -18.98 -18.09
CA LYS A 233 -1.53 -19.51 -19.45
C LYS A 233 -2.21 -20.86 -19.62
N ASP A 234 -2.04 -21.79 -18.69
CA ASP A 234 -2.61 -23.13 -18.79
C ASP A 234 -4.16 -23.10 -18.74
N LYS A 235 -4.76 -22.21 -17.94
CA LYS A 235 -6.22 -22.05 -17.82
C LYS A 235 -6.84 -21.13 -18.88
N ALA A 236 -6.20 -20.00 -19.24
CA ALA A 236 -6.70 -19.10 -20.29
C ALA A 236 -6.57 -19.72 -21.68
N PHE A 237 -5.57 -20.57 -21.93
CA PHE A 237 -5.57 -21.40 -23.15
C PHE A 237 -6.72 -22.41 -23.15
N GLY A 238 -7.21 -22.87 -21.99
CA GLY A 238 -8.45 -23.65 -21.88
C GLY A 238 -9.68 -22.87 -22.33
N VAL A 239 -9.86 -21.63 -21.87
CA VAL A 239 -11.00 -20.76 -22.24
C VAL A 239 -10.93 -20.32 -23.70
N THR A 240 -9.73 -20.00 -24.21
CA THR A 240 -9.54 -19.63 -25.62
C THR A 240 -9.74 -20.84 -26.54
N TYR A 241 -9.38 -22.06 -26.11
CA TYR A 241 -9.69 -23.29 -26.83
C TYR A 241 -11.20 -23.58 -26.85
N GLN A 242 -11.90 -23.41 -25.72
CA GLN A 242 -13.34 -23.64 -25.68
C GLN A 242 -14.12 -22.64 -26.53
N HIS A 243 -13.72 -21.36 -26.52
CA HIS A 243 -14.36 -20.36 -27.37
C HIS A 243 -14.14 -20.66 -28.86
N LYS A 244 -12.97 -21.19 -29.23
CA LYS A 244 -12.64 -21.56 -30.62
C LYS A 244 -13.34 -22.86 -31.08
N MET A 245 -13.43 -23.87 -30.22
CA MET A 245 -14.19 -25.10 -30.49
C MET A 245 -15.69 -24.81 -30.69
N LYS A 246 -16.26 -23.93 -29.85
CA LYS A 246 -17.68 -23.56 -29.94
C LYS A 246 -18.01 -22.76 -31.20
N THR A 247 -17.08 -21.93 -31.69
CA THR A 247 -17.24 -21.22 -32.97
C THR A 247 -17.05 -22.13 -34.19
N ASP A 248 -16.28 -23.23 -34.06
CA ASP A 248 -16.04 -24.18 -35.14
C ASP A 248 -17.18 -25.22 -35.24
N GLU A 249 -17.85 -25.59 -34.14
CA GLU A 249 -19.05 -26.47 -34.14
C GLU A 249 -20.33 -25.78 -34.64
N ASP A 250 -20.47 -24.45 -34.45
CA ASP A 250 -21.62 -23.66 -34.92
C ASP A 250 -21.46 -23.14 -36.37
N SER A 251 -20.38 -23.53 -37.07
CA SER A 251 -20.19 -23.21 -38.48
C SER A 251 -20.99 -24.20 -39.36
N PRO A 252 -22.03 -23.76 -40.11
CA PRO A 252 -22.94 -24.64 -40.83
C PRO A 252 -22.36 -25.32 -42.10
N ASP A 253 -21.03 -25.33 -42.28
CA ASP A 253 -20.36 -25.80 -43.50
C ASP A 253 -19.31 -26.92 -43.26
N ALA A 254 -19.47 -27.76 -42.23
CA ALA A 254 -18.68 -28.99 -42.02
C ALA A 254 -19.51 -30.26 -42.18
#